data_AF-A0A7V1REM5-F1
#
_entry.id   AF-A0A7V1REM5-F1
#
_cell.length_a   1.000
_cell.length_b   1.000
_cell.length_c   1.000
_cell.angle_alpha   90.00
_cell.angle_beta   90.00
_cell.angle_gamma   90.00
#
_symmetry.space_group_name_H-M   'P 1'
#
loop_
_entity.id
_entity.type
_entity.pdbx_description
1 polymer ?
#
loop_
_entity_poly.entity_id
_entity_poly.type
_entity_poly.pdbx_seq_one_letter_code
_entity_poly.pdbx_strand_id
1 'polypeptide(L)'
;MPDDFRRQIRDIWTGLRKRVTETVSAGEASFARGRVAATPVYAEDGTLIVDAGHVVDDAVIARAEAAGRLHHLALSAGVATAQDLKERAREAYERTAEGRESRSLNQVEEFVEARACIGRVAGADVLDMRGRVVVAAGEQITDEVVQRARDAGQLGALVHAARTPPPALRQAGPSPESAVPPASAAPPPAAPPHPEESGGPDVPDGAPPAPPERPPRLPLVLPPDS
;
A
#
# COMPACT_ATOMS: atom_id res chain seq x y z
N MET A 1 -39.11 -26.92 -49.41
CA MET A 1 -38.65 -27.89 -48.39
C MET A 1 -37.25 -27.64 -47.78
N PRO A 2 -36.44 -26.60 -48.13
CA PRO A 2 -35.20 -26.30 -47.39
C PRO A 2 -35.32 -25.26 -46.26
N ASP A 3 -36.45 -24.53 -46.16
CA ASP A 3 -36.60 -23.41 -45.20
C ASP A 3 -36.93 -23.84 -43.76
N ASP A 4 -37.61 -24.98 -43.57
CA ASP A 4 -37.94 -25.48 -42.22
C ASP A 4 -36.69 -25.89 -41.44
N PHE A 5 -35.70 -26.47 -42.11
CA PHE A 5 -34.45 -26.88 -41.48
C PHE A 5 -33.64 -25.68 -40.94
N ARG A 6 -33.69 -24.54 -41.65
CA ARG A 6 -33.03 -23.30 -41.20
C ARG A 6 -33.72 -22.66 -39.99
N ARG A 7 -35.06 -22.79 -39.87
CA ARG A 7 -35.79 -22.36 -38.67
C ARG A 7 -35.48 -23.26 -37.47
N GLN A 8 -35.50 -24.58 -37.68
CA GLN A 8 -35.22 -25.55 -36.63
C GLN A 8 -33.80 -25.40 -36.03
N ILE A 9 -32.79 -25.16 -36.87
CA ILE A 9 -31.42 -24.90 -36.40
C ILE A 9 -31.37 -23.60 -35.57
N ARG A 10 -32.04 -22.53 -36.01
CA ARG A 10 -32.02 -21.24 -35.30
C ARG A 10 -32.60 -21.32 -33.89
N ASP A 11 -33.69 -22.07 -33.71
CA ASP A 11 -34.34 -22.23 -32.41
C ASP A 11 -33.48 -23.05 -31.45
N ILE A 12 -32.80 -24.09 -31.95
CA ILE A 12 -31.84 -24.89 -31.18
C ILE A 12 -30.65 -24.03 -30.71
N TRP A 13 -30.09 -23.19 -31.59
CA TRP A 13 -28.99 -22.29 -31.24
C TRP A 13 -29.39 -21.22 -30.21
N THR A 14 -30.65 -20.77 -30.24
CA THR A 14 -31.16 -19.77 -29.29
C THR A 14 -31.37 -20.39 -27.90
N GLY A 15 -31.91 -21.61 -27.85
CA GLY A 15 -32.08 -22.35 -26.59
C GLY A 15 -30.74 -22.71 -25.92
N LEU A 16 -29.71 -23.03 -26.71
CA LEU A 16 -28.38 -23.37 -26.17
C LEU A 16 -27.69 -22.16 -25.53
N ARG A 17 -27.75 -20.98 -26.17
CA ARG A 17 -27.16 -19.75 -25.61
C ARG A 17 -27.80 -19.38 -24.29
N LYS A 18 -29.13 -19.47 -24.19
CA LYS A 18 -29.86 -19.14 -22.96
C LYS A 18 -29.39 -19.98 -21.76
N ARG A 19 -29.21 -21.29 -21.95
CA ARG A 19 -28.71 -22.18 -20.88
C ARG A 19 -27.26 -21.89 -20.47
N VAL A 20 -26.40 -21.57 -21.44
CA VAL A 20 -24.99 -21.24 -21.14
C VAL A 20 -24.92 -19.94 -20.35
N THR A 21 -25.70 -18.92 -20.72
CA THR A 21 -25.72 -17.63 -20.00
C THR A 21 -26.25 -17.77 -18.58
N GLU A 22 -27.32 -18.55 -18.35
CA GLU A 22 -27.86 -18.80 -17.00
C GLU A 22 -26.85 -19.52 -16.10
N THR A 23 -26.12 -20.52 -16.63
CA THR A 23 -25.18 -21.31 -15.83
C THR A 23 -23.94 -20.50 -15.44
N VAL A 24 -23.41 -19.70 -16.37
CA VAL A 24 -22.25 -18.82 -16.11
C VAL A 24 -22.63 -17.74 -15.09
N SER A 25 -23.83 -17.16 -15.22
CA SER A 25 -24.29 -16.10 -14.31
C SER A 25 -24.44 -16.63 -12.87
N ALA A 26 -25.01 -17.83 -12.68
CA ALA A 26 -25.10 -18.42 -11.34
C ALA A 26 -23.73 -18.68 -10.71
N GLY A 27 -22.74 -19.11 -11.50
CA GLY A 27 -21.37 -19.31 -11.06
C GLY A 27 -20.69 -17.99 -10.63
N GLU A 28 -20.84 -16.94 -11.42
CA GLU A 28 -20.25 -15.62 -11.13
C GLU A 28 -20.87 -14.98 -9.88
N ALA A 29 -22.20 -15.06 -9.72
CA ALA A 29 -22.90 -14.55 -8.55
C ALA A 29 -22.45 -15.25 -7.27
N SER A 30 -22.39 -16.60 -7.29
CA SER A 30 -21.96 -17.38 -6.12
C SER A 30 -20.49 -17.16 -5.77
N PHE A 31 -19.62 -16.95 -6.77
CA PHE A 31 -18.22 -16.64 -6.54
C PHE A 31 -18.03 -15.26 -5.89
N ALA A 32 -18.80 -14.26 -6.34
CA ALA A 32 -18.69 -12.90 -5.84
C ALA A 32 -19.28 -12.74 -4.43
N ARG A 33 -20.33 -13.48 -4.09
CA ARG A 33 -21.04 -13.37 -2.80
C ARG A 33 -20.11 -13.48 -1.60
N GLY A 34 -20.21 -12.50 -0.69
CA GLY A 34 -19.44 -12.44 0.56
C GLY A 34 -17.98 -12.00 0.40
N ARG A 35 -17.52 -11.72 -0.83
CA ARG A 35 -16.18 -11.17 -1.08
C ARG A 35 -16.19 -9.65 -1.04
N VAL A 36 -15.01 -9.05 -0.89
CA VAL A 36 -14.82 -7.60 -0.94
C VAL A 36 -14.47 -7.18 -2.37
N ALA A 37 -15.12 -6.14 -2.88
CA ALA A 37 -14.80 -5.59 -4.20
C ALA A 37 -13.45 -4.85 -4.18
N ALA A 38 -12.52 -5.18 -5.08
CA ALA A 38 -11.23 -4.49 -5.19
C ALA A 38 -11.36 -3.11 -5.84
N THR A 39 -12.27 -2.99 -6.80
CA THR A 39 -12.50 -1.78 -7.59
C THR A 39 -13.98 -1.45 -7.63
N PRO A 40 -14.35 -0.15 -7.69
CA PRO A 40 -15.74 0.24 -7.81
C PRO A 40 -16.32 -0.26 -9.15
N VAL A 41 -17.56 -0.71 -9.12
CA VAL A 41 -18.28 -1.21 -10.30
C VAL A 41 -19.44 -0.29 -10.59
N TYR A 42 -19.48 0.21 -11.83
CA TYR A 42 -20.51 1.11 -12.31
C TYR A 42 -21.36 0.43 -13.40
N ALA A 43 -22.65 0.77 -13.43
CA ALA A 43 -23.53 0.47 -14.55
C ALA A 43 -23.17 1.33 -15.78
N GLU A 44 -23.74 1.02 -16.94
CA GLU A 44 -23.48 1.76 -18.19
C GLU A 44 -23.93 3.22 -18.16
N ASP A 45 -24.92 3.55 -17.32
CA ASP A 45 -25.42 4.90 -17.06
C ASP A 45 -24.55 5.70 -16.06
N GLY A 46 -23.48 5.10 -15.53
CA GLY A 46 -22.62 5.68 -14.51
C GLY A 46 -23.12 5.49 -13.07
N THR A 47 -24.24 4.79 -12.86
CA THR A 47 -24.74 4.50 -11.50
C THR A 47 -23.79 3.53 -10.79
N LEU A 48 -23.37 3.89 -9.58
CA LEU A 48 -22.50 3.05 -8.75
C LEU A 48 -23.27 1.81 -8.25
N ILE A 49 -22.79 0.62 -8.56
CA ILE A 49 -23.38 -0.66 -8.12
C ILE A 49 -22.79 -1.07 -6.76
N VAL A 50 -21.46 -1.00 -6.65
CA VAL A 50 -20.69 -1.27 -5.43
C VAL A 50 -19.39 -0.47 -5.46
N ASP A 51 -18.98 0.06 -4.31
CA ASP A 51 -17.71 0.77 -4.15
C ASP A 51 -16.58 -0.20 -3.77
N ALA A 52 -15.32 0.21 -3.98
CA ALA A 52 -14.19 -0.57 -3.50
C ALA A 52 -14.23 -0.74 -1.98
N GLY A 53 -13.77 -1.90 -1.48
CA GLY A 53 -13.76 -2.21 -0.04
C GLY A 53 -15.10 -2.67 0.54
N HIS A 54 -16.19 -2.65 -0.24
CA HIS A 54 -17.49 -3.14 0.23
C HIS A 54 -17.68 -4.63 -0.03
N VAL A 55 -18.38 -5.30 0.90
CA VAL A 55 -18.74 -6.71 0.76
C VAL A 55 -19.88 -6.85 -0.26
N VAL A 56 -19.72 -7.79 -1.18
CA VAL A 56 -20.72 -8.13 -2.20
C VAL A 56 -21.83 -8.96 -1.55
N ASP A 57 -22.98 -8.32 -1.31
CA ASP A 57 -24.20 -8.95 -0.82
C ASP A 57 -25.18 -9.29 -1.96
N ASP A 58 -26.31 -9.89 -1.61
CA ASP A 58 -27.35 -10.27 -2.58
C ASP A 58 -27.97 -9.06 -3.30
N ALA A 59 -28.01 -7.90 -2.63
CA ALA A 59 -28.54 -6.67 -3.23
C ALA A 59 -27.59 -6.12 -4.30
N VAL A 60 -26.27 -6.15 -4.06
CA VAL A 60 -25.24 -5.80 -5.04
C VAL A 60 -25.29 -6.74 -6.24
N ILE A 61 -25.42 -8.06 -6.00
CA ILE A 61 -25.52 -9.06 -7.06
C ILE A 61 -26.75 -8.78 -7.94
N ALA A 62 -27.92 -8.55 -7.33
CA ALA A 62 -29.14 -8.24 -8.06
C ALA A 62 -29.02 -6.96 -8.90
N ARG A 63 -28.39 -5.91 -8.36
CA ARG A 63 -28.11 -4.67 -9.11
C ARG A 63 -27.14 -4.91 -10.27
N ALA A 64 -26.08 -5.69 -10.05
CA ALA A 64 -25.10 -6.02 -11.08
C ALA A 64 -25.71 -6.88 -12.19
N GLU A 65 -26.58 -7.84 -11.84
CA GLU A 65 -27.30 -8.66 -12.81
C GLU A 65 -28.26 -7.82 -13.65
N ALA A 66 -29.07 -6.96 -13.02
CA ALA A 66 -29.97 -6.04 -13.70
C ALA A 66 -29.23 -5.09 -14.66
N ALA A 67 -27.99 -4.71 -14.33
CA ALA A 67 -27.13 -3.88 -15.14
C ALA A 67 -26.24 -4.65 -16.15
N GLY A 68 -26.31 -5.99 -16.19
CA GLY A 68 -25.43 -6.80 -17.05
C GLY A 68 -23.94 -6.73 -16.70
N ARG A 69 -23.61 -6.38 -15.44
CA ARG A 69 -22.24 -6.17 -14.92
C ARG A 69 -21.75 -7.28 -13.99
N LEU A 70 -22.43 -8.42 -13.95
CA LEU A 70 -22.10 -9.53 -13.04
C LEU A 70 -20.66 -10.05 -13.22
N HIS A 71 -20.21 -10.21 -14.46
CA HIS A 71 -18.84 -10.62 -14.77
C HIS A 71 -17.79 -9.63 -14.21
N HIS A 72 -18.04 -8.32 -14.36
CA HIS A 72 -17.14 -7.28 -13.86
C HIS A 72 -17.10 -7.25 -12.31
N LEU A 73 -18.25 -7.51 -11.67
CA LEU A 73 -18.34 -7.69 -10.22
C LEU A 73 -17.51 -8.88 -9.74
N ALA A 74 -17.62 -10.04 -10.42
CA ALA A 74 -16.87 -11.24 -10.08
C ALA A 74 -15.35 -11.06 -10.24
N LEU A 75 -14.92 -10.36 -11.30
CA LEU A 75 -13.51 -10.01 -11.50
C LEU A 75 -12.99 -9.07 -10.41
N SER A 76 -13.74 -8.00 -10.08
CA SER A 76 -13.37 -7.06 -9.00
C SER A 76 -13.23 -7.78 -7.65
N ALA A 77 -14.18 -8.68 -7.33
CA ALA A 77 -14.12 -9.50 -6.11
C ALA A 77 -12.96 -10.51 -6.11
N GLY A 78 -12.55 -11.01 -7.27
CA GLY A 78 -11.43 -11.94 -7.43
C GLY A 78 -10.06 -11.28 -7.17
N VAL A 79 -9.86 -10.06 -7.67
CA VAL A 79 -8.56 -9.35 -7.53
C VAL A 79 -8.24 -9.02 -6.07
N ALA A 80 -9.24 -8.62 -5.28
CA ALA A 80 -9.06 -8.34 -3.86
C ALA A 80 -8.52 -9.57 -3.12
N THR A 81 -9.09 -10.76 -3.40
CA THR A 81 -8.63 -12.00 -2.77
C THR A 81 -7.20 -12.38 -3.14
N ALA A 82 -6.73 -12.05 -4.34
CA ALA A 82 -5.36 -12.34 -4.74
C ALA A 82 -4.34 -11.43 -4.04
N GLN A 83 -4.67 -10.15 -3.85
CA GLN A 83 -3.82 -9.21 -3.12
C GLN A 83 -3.77 -9.55 -1.63
N ASP A 84 -4.92 -9.74 -0.98
CA ASP A 84 -4.99 -10.14 0.42
C ASP A 84 -4.29 -11.47 0.67
N LEU A 85 -4.45 -12.44 -0.24
CA LEU A 85 -3.77 -13.72 -0.14
C LEU A 85 -2.25 -13.55 -0.31
N LYS A 86 -1.81 -12.70 -1.24
CA LYS A 86 -0.38 -12.42 -1.44
C LYS A 86 0.22 -11.73 -0.21
N GLU A 87 -0.48 -10.78 0.39
CA GLU A 87 -0.03 -10.10 1.62
C GLU A 87 0.02 -11.07 2.79
N ARG A 88 -1.03 -11.87 3.01
CA ARG A 88 -1.03 -12.90 4.06
C ARG A 88 0.03 -13.97 3.84
N ALA A 89 0.23 -14.39 2.59
CA ALA A 89 1.27 -15.36 2.25
C ALA A 89 2.66 -14.78 2.48
N ARG A 90 2.88 -13.51 2.11
CA ARG A 90 4.13 -12.79 2.37
C ARG A 90 4.38 -12.66 3.86
N GLU A 91 3.38 -12.24 4.64
CA GLU A 91 3.52 -12.11 6.09
C GLU A 91 3.76 -13.46 6.76
N ALA A 92 3.05 -14.51 6.34
CA ALA A 92 3.28 -15.87 6.82
C ALA A 92 4.69 -16.38 6.47
N TYR A 93 5.17 -16.09 5.25
CA TYR A 93 6.52 -16.42 4.82
C TYR A 93 7.58 -15.67 5.63
N GLU A 94 7.38 -14.37 5.85
CA GLU A 94 8.27 -13.52 6.64
C GLU A 94 8.33 -13.93 8.12
N ARG A 95 7.34 -14.67 8.62
CA ARG A 95 7.36 -15.28 9.96
C ARG A 95 8.21 -16.56 10.04
N THR A 96 8.55 -17.19 8.91
CA THR A 96 9.41 -18.38 8.90
C THR A 96 10.88 -18.03 9.18
N ALA A 97 11.73 -19.03 9.47
CA ALA A 97 13.17 -18.81 9.63
C ALA A 97 13.80 -18.30 8.33
N GLU A 98 13.43 -18.90 7.20
CA GLU A 98 13.91 -18.56 5.86
C GLU A 98 13.49 -17.14 5.44
N GLY A 99 12.26 -16.73 5.75
CA GLY A 99 11.78 -15.37 5.47
C GLY A 99 12.52 -14.31 6.28
N ARG A 100 12.89 -14.61 7.54
CA ARG A 100 13.71 -13.72 8.37
C ARG A 100 15.13 -13.60 7.84
N GLU A 101 15.74 -14.72 7.42
CA GLU A 101 17.06 -14.71 6.79
C GLU A 101 17.05 -13.91 5.48
N SER A 102 16.06 -14.15 4.61
CA SER A 102 15.89 -13.42 3.36
C SER A 102 15.75 -11.91 3.59
N ARG A 103 14.96 -11.47 4.58
CA ARG A 103 14.87 -10.04 4.94
C ARG A 103 16.22 -9.48 5.42
N SER A 104 16.99 -10.27 6.16
CA SER A 104 18.30 -9.83 6.64
C SER A 104 19.30 -9.65 5.50
N LEU A 105 19.28 -10.55 4.52
CA LEU A 105 20.13 -10.46 3.32
C LEU A 105 19.76 -9.25 2.47
N ASN A 106 18.46 -9.05 2.21
CA ASN A 106 17.98 -7.88 1.46
C ASN A 106 18.38 -6.56 2.15
N GLN A 107 18.31 -6.49 3.49
CA GLN A 107 18.75 -5.30 4.23
C GLN A 107 20.26 -5.03 4.09
N VAL A 108 21.08 -6.09 4.02
CA VAL A 108 22.53 -5.94 3.80
C VAL A 108 22.80 -5.44 2.39
N GLU A 109 22.15 -6.03 1.38
CA GLU A 109 22.29 -5.61 -0.02
C GLU A 109 21.85 -4.15 -0.22
N GLU A 110 20.66 -3.79 0.27
CA GLU A 110 20.16 -2.41 0.23
C GLU A 110 21.10 -1.42 0.94
N PHE A 111 21.70 -1.83 2.06
CA PHE A 111 22.67 -0.98 2.77
C PHE A 111 23.96 -0.79 1.97
N VAL A 112 24.48 -1.83 1.33
CA VAL A 112 25.67 -1.73 0.46
C VAL A 112 25.38 -0.83 -0.75
N GLU A 113 24.21 -0.98 -1.39
CA GLU A 113 23.80 -0.12 -2.49
C GLU A 113 23.63 1.35 -2.06
N ALA A 114 23.04 1.58 -0.89
CA ALA A 114 22.87 2.92 -0.35
C ALA A 114 24.22 3.59 -0.04
N ARG A 115 25.19 2.85 0.53
CA ARG A 115 26.55 3.38 0.74
C ARG A 115 27.27 3.70 -0.57
N ALA A 116 27.02 2.94 -1.64
CA ALA A 116 27.56 3.25 -2.96
C ALA A 116 27.02 4.57 -3.54
N CYS A 117 25.94 5.12 -2.95
CA CYS A 117 25.38 6.43 -3.32
C CYS A 117 25.99 7.60 -2.53
N ILE A 118 26.89 7.37 -1.58
CA ILE A 118 27.54 8.43 -0.81
C ILE A 118 28.26 9.42 -1.73
N GLY A 119 28.09 10.71 -1.46
CA GLY A 119 28.61 11.82 -2.24
C GLY A 119 27.70 12.31 -3.38
N ARG A 120 26.65 11.53 -3.73
CA ARG A 120 25.62 11.96 -4.69
C ARG A 120 24.62 12.91 -4.02
N VAL A 121 23.83 13.60 -4.83
CA VAL A 121 22.72 14.46 -4.39
C VAL A 121 21.40 13.72 -4.59
N ALA A 122 20.54 13.70 -3.58
CA ALA A 122 19.22 13.11 -3.69
C ALA A 122 18.35 13.90 -4.67
N GLY A 123 17.79 13.25 -5.69
CA GLY A 123 16.92 13.92 -6.67
C GLY A 123 15.44 13.95 -6.31
N ALA A 124 15.04 13.35 -5.19
CA ALA A 124 13.67 13.35 -4.70
C ALA A 124 13.67 13.29 -3.16
N ASP A 125 12.58 13.76 -2.56
CA ASP A 125 12.35 13.62 -1.12
C ASP A 125 12.14 12.15 -0.77
N VAL A 126 12.82 11.69 0.28
CA VAL A 126 12.61 10.37 0.88
C VAL A 126 11.74 10.54 2.10
N LEU A 127 10.55 9.94 2.09
CA LEU A 127 9.57 10.04 3.17
C LEU A 127 9.55 8.75 4.01
N ASP A 128 9.36 8.87 5.32
CA ASP A 128 9.05 7.73 6.18
C ASP A 128 7.58 7.28 5.99
N MET A 129 7.22 6.14 6.57
CA MET A 129 5.83 5.63 6.56
C MET A 129 4.79 6.53 7.24
N ARG A 130 5.22 7.58 7.94
CA ARG A 130 4.39 8.62 8.58
C ARG A 130 4.37 9.91 7.75
N GLY A 131 4.95 9.91 6.55
CA GLY A 131 5.01 11.06 5.65
C GLY A 131 6.04 12.12 6.05
N ARG A 132 6.96 11.84 6.99
CA ARG A 132 8.01 12.80 7.37
C ARG A 132 9.20 12.68 6.43
N VAL A 133 9.76 13.82 6.02
CA VAL A 133 10.96 13.86 5.18
C VAL A 133 12.16 13.37 5.99
N VAL A 134 12.77 12.28 5.54
CA VAL A 134 14.01 11.71 6.09
C VAL A 134 15.23 12.32 5.42
N VAL A 135 15.13 12.50 4.09
CA VAL A 135 16.16 13.10 3.22
C VAL A 135 15.45 14.02 2.24
N ALA A 136 15.87 15.28 2.18
CA ALA A 136 15.28 16.25 1.27
C ALA A 136 15.89 16.13 -0.15
N ALA A 137 15.11 16.44 -1.17
CA ALA A 137 15.61 16.61 -2.53
C ALA A 137 16.67 17.73 -2.55
N GLY A 138 17.82 17.47 -3.16
CA GLY A 138 18.98 18.37 -3.16
C GLY A 138 19.95 18.14 -2.00
N GLU A 139 19.62 17.32 -0.99
CA GLU A 139 20.53 16.97 0.10
C GLU A 139 21.64 16.03 -0.41
N GLN A 140 22.88 16.26 0.04
CA GLN A 140 24.00 15.37 -0.27
C GLN A 140 23.91 14.11 0.59
N ILE A 141 24.07 12.95 -0.03
CA ILE A 141 24.01 11.65 0.64
C ILE A 141 25.35 11.43 1.38
N THR A 142 25.33 11.59 2.70
CA THR A 142 26.45 11.26 3.59
C THR A 142 26.20 9.93 4.33
N ASP A 143 27.20 9.41 5.06
CA ASP A 143 26.99 8.21 5.89
C ASP A 143 25.89 8.44 6.95
N GLU A 144 25.75 9.65 7.51
CA GLU A 144 24.68 9.98 8.46
C GLU A 144 23.30 9.93 7.81
N VAL A 145 23.18 10.39 6.55
CA VAL A 145 21.94 10.32 5.77
C VAL A 145 21.57 8.87 5.48
N VAL A 146 22.55 8.04 5.10
CA VAL A 146 22.33 6.59 4.90
C VAL A 146 21.88 5.92 6.20
N GLN A 147 22.49 6.26 7.33
CA GLN A 147 22.09 5.71 8.62
C GLN A 147 20.68 6.15 9.03
N ARG A 148 20.34 7.44 8.83
CA ARG A 148 18.97 7.95 9.08
C ARG A 148 17.94 7.26 8.20
N ALA A 149 18.25 7.02 6.92
CA ALA A 149 17.40 6.28 6.00
C ALA A 149 17.25 4.80 6.42
N ARG A 150 18.32 4.17 6.91
CA ARG A 150 18.28 2.81 7.47
C ARG A 150 17.37 2.72 8.68
N ASP A 151 17.53 3.64 9.64
CA ASP A 151 16.73 3.66 10.86
C ASP A 151 15.24 3.92 10.55
N ALA A 152 14.95 4.61 9.45
CA ALA A 152 13.59 4.82 8.93
C ALA A 152 13.07 3.68 8.02
N GLY A 153 13.89 2.68 7.68
CA GLY A 153 13.54 1.61 6.73
C GLY A 153 13.36 2.09 5.28
N GLN A 154 14.05 3.17 4.89
CA GLN A 154 13.92 3.84 3.59
C GLN A 154 15.18 3.74 2.71
N LEU A 155 16.00 2.71 2.87
CA LEU A 155 17.24 2.55 2.08
C LEU A 155 16.96 2.41 0.57
N GLY A 156 15.98 1.60 0.18
CA GLY A 156 15.58 1.48 -1.23
C GLY A 156 15.09 2.80 -1.83
N ALA A 157 14.34 3.59 -1.07
CA ALA A 157 13.90 4.91 -1.51
C ALA A 157 15.07 5.90 -1.66
N LEU A 158 16.06 5.84 -0.77
CA LEU A 158 17.29 6.62 -0.88
C LEU A 158 18.08 6.26 -2.14
N VAL A 159 18.26 4.98 -2.44
CA VAL A 159 18.94 4.52 -3.67
C VAL A 159 18.21 5.02 -4.92
N HIS A 160 16.88 4.97 -4.92
CA HIS A 160 16.07 5.50 -6.01
C HIS A 160 16.24 7.03 -6.16
N ALA A 161 16.18 7.76 -5.04
CA ALA A 161 16.40 9.22 -5.03
C ALA A 161 17.80 9.57 -5.57
N ALA A 162 18.84 8.80 -5.24
CA ALA A 162 20.20 9.00 -5.72
C ALA A 162 20.38 8.75 -7.23
N ARG A 163 19.50 7.97 -7.85
CA ARG A 163 19.47 7.71 -9.30
C ARG A 163 18.59 8.70 -10.06
N THR A 164 17.66 9.34 -9.34
CA THR A 164 16.80 10.38 -9.91
C THR A 164 17.66 11.62 -10.11
N PRO A 165 17.71 12.21 -11.32
CA PRO A 165 18.44 13.45 -11.53
C PRO A 165 17.84 14.52 -10.62
N PRO A 166 18.67 15.35 -9.95
CA PRO A 166 18.15 16.43 -9.13
C PRO A 166 17.22 17.30 -9.98
N PRO A 167 16.05 17.72 -9.45
CA PRO A 167 15.09 18.51 -10.21
C PRO A 167 15.83 19.75 -10.67
N ALA A 168 16.22 19.75 -11.95
CA ALA A 168 17.33 20.54 -12.48
C ALA A 168 17.15 21.97 -12.03
N LEU A 169 17.86 22.34 -10.94
CA LEU A 169 17.59 23.48 -10.04
C LEU A 169 16.69 24.41 -10.80
N ARG A 170 15.36 24.21 -10.68
CA ARG A 170 14.36 24.75 -11.62
C ARG A 170 14.79 26.19 -11.74
N GLN A 171 15.37 26.54 -12.90
CA GLN A 171 16.32 27.65 -12.98
C GLN A 171 15.68 28.73 -12.15
N ALA A 172 16.39 29.20 -11.13
CA ALA A 172 16.06 30.44 -10.47
C ALA A 172 16.22 31.54 -11.54
N GLY A 173 15.40 31.48 -12.60
CA GLY A 173 14.88 32.63 -13.26
C GLY A 173 14.37 33.46 -12.10
N PRO A 174 14.85 34.70 -12.00
CA PRO A 174 14.67 35.53 -10.84
C PRO A 174 13.20 35.44 -10.45
N SER A 175 12.92 34.83 -9.30
CA SER A 175 11.65 35.04 -8.63
C SER A 175 11.45 36.56 -8.66
N PRO A 176 10.35 37.08 -9.19
CA PRO A 176 10.04 38.51 -9.16
C PRO A 176 9.77 38.92 -7.71
N GLU A 177 10.81 38.87 -6.89
CA GLU A 177 10.96 39.69 -5.71
C GLU A 177 11.05 41.13 -6.20
N SER A 178 10.36 42.04 -5.52
CA SER A 178 10.29 43.47 -5.80
C SER A 178 9.34 43.94 -6.90
N ALA A 179 8.06 43.59 -6.75
CA ALA A 179 7.00 44.56 -7.01
C ALA A 179 5.89 44.46 -5.94
N VAL A 180 6.26 44.50 -4.66
CA VAL A 180 5.33 44.87 -3.58
C VAL A 180 5.66 46.32 -3.20
N PRO A 181 4.76 47.29 -3.47
CA PRO A 181 4.96 48.68 -3.06
C PRO A 181 4.94 48.80 -1.52
N PRO A 182 5.62 49.81 -0.96
CA PRO A 182 5.71 50.02 0.49
C PRO A 182 4.34 50.44 1.06
N ALA A 183 3.54 49.48 1.48
CA ALA A 183 2.33 49.73 2.27
C ALA A 183 2.73 49.89 3.74
N SER A 184 2.88 51.17 4.12
CA SER A 184 2.64 51.78 5.42
C SER A 184 2.55 50.86 6.64
N ALA A 185 3.54 51.01 7.51
CA ALA A 185 3.60 50.45 8.84
C ALA A 185 2.35 50.74 9.67
N ALA A 186 1.66 49.68 10.09
CA ALA A 186 0.84 49.68 11.29
C ALA A 186 1.56 48.81 12.35
N PRO A 187 1.83 49.33 13.56
CA PRO A 187 2.45 48.55 14.62
C PRO A 187 1.49 47.45 15.12
N PRO A 188 1.98 46.24 15.43
CA PRO A 188 1.14 45.20 16.04
C PRO A 188 0.77 45.57 17.48
N PRO A 189 -0.46 45.27 17.93
CA PRO A 189 -0.84 45.38 19.33
C PRO A 189 -0.05 44.38 20.19
N ALA A 190 0.36 44.85 21.37
CA ALA A 190 1.13 44.11 22.35
C ALA A 190 0.54 42.73 22.66
N ALA A 191 1.39 41.70 22.59
CA ALA A 191 1.07 40.34 23.01
C ALA A 191 0.86 40.30 24.54
N PRO A 192 -0.15 39.58 25.04
CA PRO A 192 -0.29 39.32 26.47
C PRO A 192 0.78 38.33 26.97
N PRO A 193 1.23 38.44 28.23
CA PRO A 193 2.21 37.53 28.81
C PRO A 193 1.59 36.13 28.99
N HIS A 194 2.27 35.12 28.43
CA HIS A 194 1.96 33.72 28.70
C HIS A 194 2.40 33.38 30.14
N PRO A 195 1.53 32.75 30.96
CA PRO A 195 1.92 32.27 32.28
C PRO A 195 2.89 31.10 32.16
N GLU A 196 3.95 31.16 32.97
CA GLU A 196 4.91 30.09 33.20
C GLU A 196 4.19 28.86 33.77
N GLU A 197 3.94 27.86 32.92
CA GLU A 197 3.47 26.54 33.37
C GLU A 197 4.68 25.70 33.81
N SER A 198 5.16 25.99 35.03
CA SER A 198 6.04 25.11 35.78
C SER A 198 5.22 23.94 36.32
N GLY A 199 5.38 22.75 35.73
CA GLY A 199 4.67 21.56 36.17
C GLY A 199 5.16 20.29 35.48
N GLY A 200 6.46 20.02 35.55
CA GLY A 200 7.00 18.72 35.15
C GLY A 200 6.46 17.61 36.07
N PRO A 201 5.81 16.57 35.55
CA PRO A 201 5.47 15.41 36.36
C PRO A 201 6.75 14.63 36.68
N ASP A 202 6.97 14.46 37.99
CA ASP A 202 7.91 13.53 38.59
C ASP A 202 7.65 12.14 37.99
N VAL A 203 8.55 11.69 37.10
CA VAL A 203 8.50 10.34 36.53
C VAL A 203 9.08 9.42 37.60
N PRO A 204 8.29 8.51 38.20
CA PRO A 204 8.84 7.55 39.14
C PRO A 204 9.82 6.65 38.39
N ASP A 205 10.99 6.49 38.99
CA ASP A 205 12.08 5.58 38.61
C ASP A 205 11.53 4.15 38.52
N GLY A 206 11.01 3.82 37.33
CA GLY A 206 10.46 2.52 37.00
C GLY A 206 11.60 1.55 36.74
N ALA A 207 11.92 0.75 37.75
CA ALA A 207 12.81 -0.39 37.61
C ALA A 207 12.46 -1.20 36.33
N PRO A 208 13.43 -1.53 35.48
CA PRO A 208 13.17 -2.24 34.24
C PRO A 208 12.48 -3.59 34.54
N PRO A 209 11.47 -3.98 33.75
CA PRO A 209 10.80 -5.26 33.92
C PRO A 209 11.81 -6.39 33.80
N ALA A 210 11.77 -7.33 34.74
CA ALA A 210 12.63 -8.50 34.74
C ALA A 210 12.52 -9.25 33.40
N PRO A 211 13.64 -9.74 32.85
CA PRO A 211 13.61 -10.51 31.61
C PRO A 211 12.72 -11.76 31.77
N PRO A 212 11.98 -12.16 30.72
CA PRO A 212 11.13 -13.34 30.78
C PRO A 212 11.98 -14.57 31.12
N GLU A 213 11.54 -15.34 32.12
CA GLU A 213 12.18 -16.59 32.51
C GLU A 213 12.34 -17.48 31.29
N ARG A 214 13.58 -17.91 31.03
CA ARG A 214 13.87 -18.84 29.94
C ARG A 214 13.12 -20.15 30.22
N PRO A 215 12.37 -20.71 29.24
CA PRO A 215 11.72 -21.99 29.43
C PRO A 215 12.77 -23.07 29.75
N PRO A 216 12.42 -24.08 30.56
CA PRO A 216 13.33 -25.13 30.95
C PRO A 216 13.89 -25.83 29.72
N ARG A 217 15.22 -25.94 29.64
CA ARG A 217 15.89 -26.73 28.61
C ARG A 217 15.42 -28.17 28.73
N LEU A 218 14.66 -28.63 27.73
CA LEU A 218 14.30 -30.04 27.63
C LEU A 218 15.58 -30.87 27.51
N PRO A 219 15.65 -32.03 28.18
CA PRO A 219 16.80 -32.92 28.10
C PRO A 219 16.98 -33.38 26.64
N LEU A 220 18.20 -33.21 26.15
CA LEU A 220 18.63 -33.71 24.84
C LEU A 220 18.59 -35.25 24.90
N VAL A 221 17.54 -35.86 24.35
CA VAL A 221 17.46 -37.31 24.19
C VAL A 221 18.40 -37.69 23.04
N LEU A 222 19.56 -38.26 23.39
CA LEU A 222 20.47 -38.87 22.43
C LEU A 222 19.79 -40.09 21.79
N PRO A 223 19.84 -40.24 20.45
CA PRO A 223 19.37 -41.45 19.80
C PRO A 223 20.24 -42.66 20.19
N PRO A 224 19.68 -43.88 20.25
CA PRO A 224 20.47 -45.08 20.52
C PRO A 224 21.42 -45.37 19.35
N ASP A 225 22.68 -45.66 19.66
CA ASP A 225 23.67 -46.20 18.73
C ASP A 225 23.13 -47.49 18.08
N SER A 226 23.21 -47.55 16.75
CA SER A 226 22.87 -48.74 15.94
C SER A 226 24.12 -49.49 15.51
#